data_AF-A0A0Q4XAR0-F1
#
_entry.id   AF-A0A0Q4XAR0-F1
#
_cell.length_a   1.000
_cell.length_b   1.000
_cell.length_c   1.000
_cell.angle_alpha   90.00
_cell.angle_beta   90.00
_cell.angle_gamma   90.00
#
_symmetry.space_group_name_H-M   'P 1'
#
loop_
_entity.id
_entity.type
_entity.pdbx_description
1 polymer ?
#
loop_
_entity_poly.entity_id
_entity_poly.type
_entity_poly.pdbx_seq_one_letter_code
_entity_poly.pdbx_strand_id
1 'polypeptide(L)'
;MSRGVNLLEILASVADPNATIQTGETKPNPTLEESVAALKGAAMRYAAPIPFKRGDLVTPRADSTLKNAGQPAIVLTINLEPDFDLTPSDKNVPGSHDFGARYDMRIARMCDCGHGEILPHWVESWMFEPYVAPEQPQPDAEVPASAA
;
A
#
# COMPACT_ATOMS: atom_id res chain seq x y z
N MET A 1 10.12 19.67 -39.37
CA MET A 1 10.91 20.76 -38.75
C MET A 1 10.83 20.57 -37.24
N SER A 2 11.91 20.07 -36.65
CA SER A 2 12.00 19.74 -35.22
C SER A 2 12.19 21.02 -34.42
N ARG A 3 11.30 21.32 -33.46
CA ARG A 3 11.55 22.34 -32.45
C ARG A 3 12.34 21.68 -31.32
N GLY A 4 13.65 21.88 -31.35
CA GLY A 4 14.55 21.46 -30.27
C GLY A 4 14.14 22.18 -28.98
N VAL A 5 13.80 21.42 -27.95
CA VAL A 5 13.64 21.93 -26.60
C VAL A 5 15.03 22.33 -26.11
N ASN A 6 15.21 23.60 -25.78
CA ASN A 6 16.49 24.14 -25.33
C ASN A 6 16.69 23.74 -23.86
N LEU A 7 17.61 22.80 -23.60
CA LEU A 7 17.92 22.30 -22.26
C LEU A 7 18.34 23.42 -21.27
N LEU A 8 18.77 24.58 -21.77
CA LEU A 8 19.17 25.72 -20.96
C LEU A 8 17.99 26.46 -20.31
N GLU A 9 16.77 26.37 -20.86
CA GLU A 9 15.59 27.00 -20.24
C GLU A 9 15.05 26.19 -19.05
N ILE A 10 15.24 24.86 -19.06
CA ILE A 10 14.78 23.98 -17.97
C ILE A 10 15.66 24.16 -16.72
N LEU A 11 16.96 24.42 -16.90
CA LEU A 11 17.88 24.59 -15.77
C LEU A 11 17.72 25.93 -15.05
N ALA A 12 17.10 26.94 -15.68
CA ALA A 12 16.86 28.25 -15.06
C ALA A 12 15.65 28.27 -14.10
N SER A 13 14.77 27.26 -14.14
CA SER A 13 13.55 27.20 -13.32
C SER A 13 13.75 26.60 -11.91
N VAL A 14 14.97 26.18 -11.56
CA VAL A 14 15.26 25.48 -10.28
C VAL A 14 15.76 26.44 -9.19
N ALA A 15 15.80 27.74 -9.45
CA ALA A 15 16.32 28.75 -8.51
C ALA A 15 15.20 29.46 -7.73
N ASP A 16 14.26 28.72 -7.13
CA ASP A 16 13.49 29.27 -6.01
C ASP A 16 14.23 28.94 -4.70
N PRO A 17 14.98 29.90 -4.11
CA PRO A 17 15.67 29.70 -2.84
C PRO A 17 14.72 29.51 -1.64
N ASN A 18 13.39 29.65 -1.82
CA ASN A 18 12.38 29.38 -0.80
C ASN A 18 11.70 28.01 -0.94
N ALA A 19 12.13 27.16 -1.88
CA ALA A 19 11.69 25.77 -1.91
C ALA A 19 12.19 25.05 -0.64
N THR A 20 11.32 25.00 0.38
CA THR A 20 11.54 24.18 1.57
C THR A 20 11.52 22.73 1.11
N ILE A 21 12.70 22.15 0.90
CA ILE A 21 12.85 20.70 0.80
C ILE A 21 12.40 20.17 2.15
N GLN A 22 11.19 19.61 2.21
CA GLN A 22 10.82 18.77 3.35
C GLN A 22 11.79 17.61 3.34
N THR A 23 12.83 17.71 4.16
CA THR A 23 13.70 16.59 4.51
C THR A 23 12.84 15.62 5.29
N GLY A 24 12.10 14.79 4.57
CA GLY A 24 11.39 13.67 5.18
C GLY A 24 12.40 12.86 5.96
N GLU A 25 12.12 12.62 7.24
CA GLU A 25 12.95 11.80 8.11
C GLU A 25 13.16 10.44 7.42
N THR A 26 14.35 10.24 6.86
CA THR A 26 14.71 8.95 6.28
C THR A 26 14.80 7.97 7.43
N LYS A 27 13.83 7.04 7.50
CA LYS A 27 13.91 5.91 8.46
C LYS A 27 15.31 5.28 8.34
N PRO A 28 16.00 5.02 9.46
CA PRO A 28 17.27 4.34 9.42
C PRO A 28 17.11 2.99 8.72
N ASN A 29 18.12 2.61 7.94
CA ASN A 29 18.14 1.30 7.32
C ASN A 29 18.05 0.22 8.42
N PRO A 30 17.25 -0.83 8.22
CA PRO A 30 17.16 -1.92 9.18
C PRO A 30 18.53 -2.59 9.34
N THR A 31 18.79 -3.12 10.53
CA THR A 31 19.93 -3.98 10.78
C THR A 31 19.84 -5.26 9.96
N LEU A 32 20.96 -5.99 9.84
CA LEU A 32 20.98 -7.28 9.15
C LEU A 32 20.02 -8.27 9.82
N GLU A 33 19.97 -8.31 11.16
CA GLU A 33 19.10 -9.22 11.91
C GLU A 33 17.62 -8.92 11.68
N GLU A 34 17.24 -7.63 11.72
CA GLU A 34 15.87 -7.19 11.41
C GLU A 34 15.48 -7.55 9.97
N SER A 35 16.40 -7.35 9.02
CA SER A 35 16.17 -7.70 7.62
C SER A 35 15.95 -9.21 7.44
N VAL A 36 16.78 -10.04 8.08
CA VAL A 36 16.63 -11.50 8.04
C VAL A 36 15.32 -11.95 8.68
N ALA A 37 14.94 -11.35 9.81
CA ALA A 37 13.69 -11.66 10.48
C ALA A 37 12.47 -11.29 9.61
N ALA A 38 12.47 -10.11 8.98
CA ALA A 38 11.43 -9.67 8.07
C ALA A 38 11.28 -10.61 6.87
N LEU A 39 12.39 -11.00 6.23
CA LEU A 39 12.39 -11.92 5.09
C LEU A 39 11.85 -13.31 5.46
N LYS A 40 12.24 -13.85 6.63
CA LYS A 40 11.69 -15.11 7.13
C LYS A 40 10.20 -15.00 7.41
N GLY A 41 9.75 -13.91 8.02
CA GLY A 41 8.34 -13.63 8.27
C GLY A 41 7.53 -13.57 6.97
N ALA A 42 8.04 -12.88 5.96
CA ALA A 42 7.42 -12.81 4.64
C ALA A 42 7.32 -14.20 3.99
N ALA A 43 8.40 -14.98 4.00
CA ALA A 43 8.40 -16.35 3.47
C ALA A 43 7.39 -17.26 4.17
N MET A 44 7.28 -17.17 5.50
CA MET A 44 6.30 -17.94 6.27
C MET A 44 4.86 -17.55 5.92
N ARG A 45 4.56 -16.25 5.80
CA ARG A 45 3.23 -15.77 5.40
C ARG A 45 2.88 -16.18 3.97
N TYR A 46 3.84 -16.10 3.05
CA TYR A 46 3.66 -16.54 1.68
C TYR A 46 3.25 -18.02 1.61
N ALA A 47 3.91 -18.87 2.39
CA ALA A 47 3.63 -20.31 2.43
C ALA A 47 2.36 -20.69 3.22
N ALA A 48 1.83 -19.78 4.06
CA ALA A 48 0.69 -20.07 4.90
C ALA A 48 -0.64 -20.12 4.10
N PRO A 49 -1.65 -20.88 4.58
CA PRO A 49 -3.01 -20.77 4.09
C PRO A 49 -3.56 -19.35 4.22
N ILE A 50 -4.49 -18.98 3.34
CA ILE A 50 -5.12 -17.66 3.32
C ILE A 50 -5.94 -17.49 4.61
N PRO A 51 -5.60 -16.52 5.49
CA PRO A 51 -6.25 -16.39 6.80
C PRO A 51 -7.56 -15.58 6.75
N PHE A 52 -7.96 -15.11 5.57
CA PHE A 52 -9.08 -14.20 5.36
C PHE A 52 -10.27 -14.89 4.68
N LYS A 53 -11.45 -14.29 4.84
CA LYS A 53 -12.67 -14.67 4.12
C LYS A 53 -13.39 -13.44 3.57
N ARG A 54 -14.35 -13.66 2.67
CA ARG A 54 -15.22 -12.61 2.12
C ARG A 54 -15.85 -11.80 3.26
N GLY A 55 -15.79 -10.47 3.14
CA GLY A 55 -16.35 -9.52 4.10
C GLY A 55 -15.38 -9.08 5.19
N ASP A 56 -14.22 -9.73 5.34
CA ASP A 56 -13.20 -9.28 6.29
C ASP A 56 -12.65 -7.91 5.86
N LEU A 57 -12.39 -7.05 6.85
CA LEU A 57 -11.65 -5.80 6.66
C LEU A 57 -10.16 -6.08 6.86
N VAL A 58 -9.37 -5.67 5.87
CA VAL A 58 -7.93 -5.87 5.82
C VAL A 58 -7.22 -4.57 5.46
N THR A 59 -5.93 -4.51 5.73
CA THR A 59 -5.04 -3.43 5.32
C THR A 59 -3.76 -4.04 4.73
N PRO A 60 -3.13 -3.39 3.75
CA PRO A 60 -1.76 -3.73 3.38
C PRO A 60 -0.85 -3.68 4.62
N ARG A 61 0.08 -4.63 4.70
CA ARG A 61 1.13 -4.63 5.71
C ARG A 61 2.13 -3.52 5.43
N ALA A 62 2.67 -2.94 6.49
CA ALA A 62 3.71 -1.92 6.39
C ALA A 62 5.02 -2.41 5.76
N ASP A 63 5.28 -3.72 5.76
CA ASP A 63 6.45 -4.36 5.15
C ASP A 63 6.20 -4.90 3.74
N SER A 64 5.03 -4.63 3.15
CA SER A 64 4.71 -4.98 1.75
C SER A 64 5.07 -3.85 0.78
N THR A 65 5.11 -4.13 -0.53
CA THR A 65 5.31 -3.11 -1.57
C THR A 65 4.04 -2.29 -1.86
N LEU A 66 2.91 -2.69 -1.29
CA LEU A 66 1.63 -2.02 -1.50
C LEU A 66 1.56 -0.70 -0.74
N LYS A 67 1.02 0.32 -1.39
CA LYS A 67 0.75 1.62 -0.76
C LYS A 67 -0.45 1.55 0.17
N ASN A 68 -0.58 2.56 1.02
CA ASN A 68 -1.76 2.80 1.87
C ASN A 68 -1.96 1.77 3.00
N ALA A 69 -0.85 1.29 3.58
CA ALA A 69 -0.89 0.61 4.86
C ALA A 69 -1.62 1.48 5.92
N GLY A 70 -2.51 0.87 6.68
CA GLY A 70 -3.42 1.52 7.62
C GLY A 70 -4.75 1.97 7.02
N GLN A 71 -4.96 1.90 5.70
CA GLN A 71 -6.27 2.18 5.09
C GLN A 71 -7.09 0.90 4.92
N PRO A 72 -8.42 0.93 5.19
CA PRO A 72 -9.24 -0.25 5.10
C PRO A 72 -9.51 -0.65 3.64
N ALA A 73 -9.47 -1.96 3.40
CA ALA A 73 -10.00 -2.63 2.23
C ALA A 73 -10.93 -3.77 2.68
N ILE A 74 -11.91 -4.13 1.85
CA ILE A 74 -12.81 -5.25 2.12
C ILE A 74 -12.50 -6.42 1.18
N VAL A 75 -12.47 -7.64 1.73
CA VAL A 75 -12.29 -8.86 0.94
C VAL A 75 -13.57 -9.17 0.17
N LEU A 76 -13.49 -9.19 -1.16
CA LEU A 76 -14.60 -9.53 -2.05
C LEU A 76 -14.68 -11.04 -2.30
N THR A 77 -13.54 -11.68 -2.56
CA THR A 77 -13.48 -13.13 -2.77
C THR A 77 -12.08 -13.68 -2.52
N ILE A 78 -12.00 -14.97 -2.25
CA ILE A 78 -10.76 -15.74 -2.18
C ILE A 78 -10.72 -16.68 -3.39
N ASN A 79 -9.56 -16.83 -4.01
CA ASN A 79 -9.27 -17.83 -5.02
C ASN A 79 -8.43 -18.95 -4.38
N LEU A 80 -9.03 -20.14 -4.23
CA LEU A 80 -8.35 -21.31 -3.66
C LEU A 80 -7.38 -21.97 -4.65
N GLU A 81 -7.51 -21.66 -5.94
CA GLU A 81 -6.64 -22.10 -7.03
C GLU A 81 -6.00 -20.86 -7.66
N PRO A 82 -4.99 -20.25 -7.01
CA PRO A 82 -4.52 -18.94 -7.38
C PRO A 82 -3.88 -18.91 -8.77
N ASP A 83 -4.21 -17.87 -9.52
CA ASP A 83 -3.56 -17.57 -10.79
C ASP A 83 -2.20 -16.90 -10.52
N PHE A 84 -1.22 -17.23 -11.34
CA PHE A 84 0.09 -16.57 -11.33
C PHE A 84 0.20 -15.68 -12.55
N ASP A 85 0.55 -14.40 -12.34
CA ASP A 85 0.77 -13.51 -13.48
C ASP A 85 2.12 -13.78 -14.12
N LEU A 86 2.13 -14.64 -15.14
CA LEU A 86 3.31 -14.95 -15.93
C LEU A 86 3.46 -14.03 -17.14
N THR A 87 2.74 -12.91 -17.18
CA THR A 87 2.86 -11.91 -18.23
C THR A 87 3.90 -10.88 -17.81
N PRO A 88 5.00 -10.71 -18.55
CA PRO A 88 5.95 -9.63 -18.26
C PRO A 88 5.25 -8.27 -18.41
N SER A 89 5.19 -7.50 -17.33
CA SER A 89 4.62 -6.14 -17.33
C SER A 89 5.39 -5.21 -18.27
N ASP A 90 6.72 -5.38 -18.34
CA ASP A 90 7.60 -4.79 -19.33
C ASP A 90 8.71 -5.78 -19.67
N LYS A 91 8.93 -6.04 -20.96
CA LYS A 91 10.02 -6.92 -21.45
C LYS A 91 11.41 -6.41 -21.08
N ASN A 92 11.54 -5.13 -20.73
CA ASN A 92 12.78 -4.51 -20.29
C ASN A 92 12.97 -4.53 -18.77
N VAL A 93 11.98 -5.01 -17.99
CA VAL A 93 12.05 -5.08 -16.52
C VAL A 93 11.88 -6.54 -16.07
N PRO A 94 12.88 -7.40 -16.31
CA PRO A 94 12.81 -8.84 -16.02
C PRO A 94 12.72 -9.17 -14.51
N GLY A 95 12.82 -8.17 -13.63
CA GLY A 95 12.73 -8.31 -12.18
C GLY A 95 11.53 -7.60 -11.57
N SER A 96 10.44 -7.35 -12.32
CA SER A 96 9.23 -6.80 -11.74
C SER A 96 8.68 -7.73 -10.67
N HIS A 97 8.29 -7.17 -9.52
CA HIS A 97 7.68 -7.94 -8.43
C HIS A 97 6.30 -8.50 -8.80
N ASP A 98 5.64 -7.94 -9.81
CA ASP A 98 4.35 -8.44 -10.30
C ASP A 98 4.48 -9.75 -11.10
N PHE A 99 5.66 -10.02 -11.69
CA PHE A 99 5.86 -11.24 -12.46
C PHE A 99 5.95 -12.44 -11.53
N GLY A 100 5.04 -13.40 -11.72
CA GLY A 100 4.88 -14.56 -10.86
C GLY A 100 4.12 -14.27 -9.56
N ALA A 101 3.50 -13.10 -9.41
CA ALA A 101 2.66 -12.77 -8.27
C ALA A 101 1.50 -13.77 -8.15
N ARG A 102 1.19 -14.21 -6.92
CA ARG A 102 0.15 -15.21 -6.62
C ARG A 102 -1.17 -14.53 -6.28
N TYR A 103 -2.02 -14.29 -7.27
CA TYR A 103 -3.31 -13.64 -7.06
C TYR A 103 -4.35 -14.61 -6.46
N ASP A 104 -4.42 -14.60 -5.14
CA ASP A 104 -5.24 -15.51 -4.32
C ASP A 104 -6.40 -14.80 -3.60
N MET A 105 -6.45 -13.46 -3.64
CA MET A 105 -7.47 -12.67 -2.95
C MET A 105 -7.90 -11.47 -3.78
N ARG A 106 -9.20 -11.19 -3.83
CA ARG A 106 -9.75 -9.97 -4.45
C ARG A 106 -10.28 -9.04 -3.38
N ILE A 107 -9.86 -7.79 -3.41
CA ILE A 107 -10.31 -6.75 -2.47
C ILE A 107 -10.99 -5.59 -3.20
N ALA A 108 -11.72 -4.78 -2.45
CA ALA A 108 -12.13 -3.43 -2.84
C ALA A 108 -11.63 -2.42 -1.81
N ARG A 109 -11.17 -1.26 -2.30
CA ARG A 109 -10.78 -0.11 -1.48
C ARG A 109 -11.25 1.19 -2.11
N MET A 110 -11.25 2.26 -1.34
CA MET A 110 -11.48 3.60 -1.87
C MET A 110 -10.27 4.07 -2.68
N CYS A 111 -10.52 4.77 -3.79
CA CYS A 111 -9.49 5.49 -4.53
C CYS A 111 -8.91 6.61 -3.66
N ASP A 112 -7.58 6.74 -3.67
CA ASP A 112 -6.85 7.84 -3.02
C ASP A 112 -6.83 9.12 -3.88
N CYS A 113 -7.37 9.06 -5.10
CA CYS A 113 -7.50 10.18 -6.03
C CYS A 113 -8.56 11.22 -5.65
N GLY A 114 -9.29 11.04 -4.54
CA GLY A 114 -10.30 11.99 -4.07
C GLY A 114 -11.65 11.93 -4.80
N HIS A 115 -11.82 11.06 -5.81
CA HIS A 115 -13.08 10.90 -6.54
C HIS A 115 -14.11 10.00 -5.85
N GLY A 116 -13.76 9.34 -4.75
CA GLY A 116 -14.68 8.46 -4.01
C GLY A 116 -15.03 7.15 -4.72
N GLU A 117 -14.25 6.76 -5.73
CA GLU A 117 -14.46 5.52 -6.47
C GLU A 117 -14.04 4.30 -5.65
N ILE A 118 -14.74 3.18 -5.87
CA ILE A 118 -14.37 1.88 -5.30
C ILE A 118 -13.55 1.13 -6.35
N LEU A 119 -12.31 0.78 -6.01
CA LEU A 119 -11.38 0.10 -6.90
C LEU A 119 -11.21 -1.37 -6.49
N PRO A 120 -11.68 -2.33 -7.31
CA PRO A 120 -11.46 -3.74 -7.07
C PRO A 120 -10.14 -4.22 -7.67
N HIS A 121 -9.33 -4.94 -6.88
CA HIS A 121 -8.04 -5.48 -7.31
C HIS A 121 -7.85 -6.93 -6.88
N TRP A 122 -7.21 -7.72 -7.74
CA TRP A 122 -6.59 -8.97 -7.33
C TRP A 122 -5.25 -8.68 -6.67
N VAL A 123 -4.97 -9.37 -5.57
CA VAL A 123 -3.81 -9.15 -4.70
C VAL A 123 -3.32 -10.47 -4.12
N GLU A 124 -2.12 -10.44 -3.56
CA GLU A 124 -1.57 -11.55 -2.80
C GLU A 124 -1.90 -11.39 -1.32
N SER A 125 -2.63 -12.36 -0.75
CA SER A 125 -3.16 -12.31 0.61
C SER A 125 -2.09 -12.17 1.69
N TRP A 126 -0.90 -12.71 1.46
CA TRP A 126 0.22 -12.66 2.42
C TRP A 126 0.72 -11.22 2.68
N MET A 127 0.43 -10.28 1.77
CA MET A 127 0.76 -8.86 1.91
C MET A 127 -0.24 -8.08 2.78
N PHE A 128 -1.28 -8.73 3.30
CA PHE A 128 -2.32 -8.08 4.10
C PHE A 128 -2.32 -8.55 5.56
N GLU A 129 -2.94 -7.74 6.40
CA GLU A 129 -3.26 -8.04 7.79
C GLU A 129 -4.66 -7.54 8.15
N PRO A 130 -5.29 -8.06 9.21
CA PRO A 130 -6.58 -7.57 9.66
C PRO A 130 -6.54 -6.06 9.91
N TYR A 131 -7.54 -5.35 9.40
CA TYR A 131 -7.67 -3.92 9.66
C TYR A 131 -8.14 -3.70 11.10
N VAL A 132 -7.40 -2.88 11.84
CA VAL A 132 -7.79 -2.41 13.17
C VAL A 132 -8.16 -0.94 13.04
N ALA A 133 -9.42 -0.61 13.30
CA ALA A 133 -9.88 0.78 13.26
C ALA A 133 -9.11 1.60 14.33
N PRO A 134 -8.65 2.82 14.00
CA PRO A 134 -8.10 3.70 15.01
C PRO A 134 -9.18 3.98 16.06
N GLU A 135 -8.77 4.01 17.32
CA GLU A 135 -9.65 4.35 18.43
C GLU A 135 -10.24 5.73 18.17
N GLN A 136 -11.56 5.80 18.00
CA GLN A 136 -12.23 7.08 17.85
C GLN A 136 -12.16 7.79 19.21
N PRO A 137 -11.79 9.08 19.26
CA PRO A 137 -11.94 9.86 20.48
C PRO A 137 -13.41 9.73 20.90
N GLN A 138 -13.67 9.16 22.08
CA GLN A 138 -15.00 9.20 22.65
C GLN A 138 -15.41 10.68 22.71
N PRO A 139 -16.57 11.06 22.15
CA PRO A 139 -17.07 12.40 22.39
C PRO A 139 -17.18 12.56 23.91
N ASP A 140 -16.55 13.61 24.45
CA ASP A 140 -16.64 13.95 25.86
C ASP A 140 -18.11 13.84 26.27
N ALA A 141 -18.40 12.97 27.23
CA ALA A 141 -19.76 12.73 27.69
C ALA A 141 -20.38 14.10 28.01
N GLU A 142 -21.47 14.45 27.31
CA GLU A 142 -22.23 15.66 27.58
C GLU A 142 -22.53 15.69 29.08
N VAL A 143 -21.89 16.64 29.79
CA VAL A 143 -22.20 16.93 31.18
C VAL A 143 -23.68 17.34 31.17
N PRO A 144 -24.59 16.58 31.81
CA PRO A 144 -26.00 16.93 31.79
C PRO A 144 -26.15 18.34 32.38
N ALA A 145 -26.73 19.23 31.60
CA ALA A 145 -27.02 20.59 32.01
C ALA A 145 -27.82 20.53 33.31
N SER A 146 -27.18 20.95 34.41
CA SER A 146 -27.82 21.09 35.72
C SER A 146 -29.05 21.99 35.56
N ALA A 147 -30.24 21.42 35.72
CA ALA A 147 -31.47 22.18 35.79
C ALA A 147 -31.40 23.13 37.00
N ALA A 148 -31.58 24.42 36.73
CA ALA A 148 -31.74 25.49 37.73
C ALA A 148 -33.21 25.61 38.15
#